data_AF-A0A951CUU4-F1
#
_entry.id   AF-A0A951CUU4-F1
#
_cell.length_a   1.000
_cell.length_b   1.000
_cell.length_c   1.000
_cell.angle_alpha   90.00
_cell.angle_beta   90.00
_cell.angle_gamma   90.00
#
_symmetry.space_group_name_H-M   'P 1'
#
loop_
_entity.id
_entity.type
_entity.pdbx_description
1 polymer ?
#
loop_
_entity_poly.entity_id
_entity_poly.type
_entity_poly.pdbx_seq_one_letter_code
_entity_poly.pdbx_strand_id
1 'polypeptide(L)'
;MRIENESELEQVLSTPSPQDISAIEALDGDLLILGAGGKMGPSLAKRATRALAASQKKFQIKPQVIAVARFSQEHVKSDLDEAGVETITCDLLEPGALAELPDAPNVIFMAARKFGTTGAEYLTWAMNTFLPGLVAERYRHSRIVAFSTGNVYGLRPVVWGGATEDSPLAPEGEYAQSALGRERM
;
A
#
# COMPACT_ATOMS: atom_id res chain seq x y z
N MET A 1 6.40 -26.17 2.72
CA MET A 1 5.22 -26.09 3.60
C MET A 1 3.98 -26.14 2.71
N ARG A 2 2.99 -26.98 3.03
CA ARG A 2 1.71 -27.05 2.31
C ARG A 2 0.72 -26.11 2.99
N ILE A 3 -0.06 -25.36 2.22
CA ILE A 3 -1.11 -24.45 2.70
C ILE A 3 -2.46 -25.10 2.38
N GLU A 4 -3.31 -25.27 3.38
CA GLU A 4 -4.58 -25.99 3.27
C GLU A 4 -5.81 -25.08 3.31
N ASN A 5 -5.68 -23.87 3.85
CA ASN A 5 -6.77 -22.89 3.96
C ASN A 5 -6.27 -21.43 3.95
N GLU A 6 -7.20 -20.48 3.86
CA GLU A 6 -6.90 -19.05 3.83
C GLU A 6 -6.27 -18.54 5.13
N SER A 7 -6.66 -19.08 6.29
CA SER A 7 -6.05 -18.69 7.57
C SER A 7 -4.56 -19.04 7.63
N GLU A 8 -4.19 -20.24 7.17
CA GLU A 8 -2.79 -20.65 7.02
C GLU A 8 -2.04 -19.76 6.03
N LEU A 9 -2.66 -19.44 4.88
CA LEU A 9 -2.08 -18.52 3.91
C LEU A 9 -1.81 -17.15 4.55
N GLU A 10 -2.79 -16.59 5.25
CA GLU A 10 -2.67 -15.30 5.91
C GLU A 10 -1.61 -15.31 7.01
N GLN A 11 -1.48 -16.40 7.78
CA GLN A 11 -0.41 -16.54 8.76
C GLN A 11 0.97 -16.48 8.10
N VAL A 12 1.14 -17.14 6.97
CA VAL A 12 2.41 -17.16 6.23
C VAL A 12 2.69 -15.78 5.63
N LEU A 13 1.70 -15.16 5.01
CA LEU A 13 1.82 -13.83 4.41
C LEU A 13 2.08 -12.75 5.46
N SER A 14 1.59 -12.91 6.69
CA SER A 14 1.79 -11.93 7.77
C SER A 14 2.93 -12.30 8.74
N THR A 15 3.62 -13.42 8.55
CA THR A 15 4.83 -13.74 9.33
C THR A 15 6.01 -12.89 8.82
N PRO A 16 6.64 -12.06 9.68
CA PRO A 16 7.75 -11.23 9.25
C PRO A 16 9.03 -12.04 9.05
N SER A 17 9.78 -11.70 8.01
CA SER A 17 11.15 -12.15 7.80
C SER A 17 12.14 -11.33 8.63
N PRO A 18 13.40 -11.78 8.80
CA PRO A 18 14.45 -10.95 9.40
C PRO A 18 14.65 -9.60 8.70
N GLN A 19 14.45 -9.55 7.38
CA GLN A 19 14.54 -8.33 6.60
C GLN A 19 13.39 -7.37 6.90
N ASP A 20 12.17 -7.86 7.15
CA ASP A 20 11.03 -7.02 7.55
C ASP A 20 11.29 -6.40 8.93
N ILE A 21 11.85 -7.17 9.87
CA ILE A 21 12.22 -6.67 11.21
C ILE A 21 13.31 -5.61 11.09
N SER A 22 14.37 -5.89 10.32
CA SER A 22 15.46 -4.93 10.09
C SER A 22 14.98 -3.66 9.40
N ALA A 23 14.02 -3.77 8.46
CA ALA A 23 13.42 -2.62 7.81
C ALA A 23 12.67 -1.75 8.82
N ILE A 24 11.84 -2.33 9.68
CA ILE A 24 11.12 -1.60 10.75
C ILE A 24 12.11 -0.95 11.73
N GLU A 25 13.19 -1.62 12.09
CA GLU A 25 14.23 -1.06 12.97
C GLU A 25 14.94 0.16 12.37
N ALA A 26 15.08 0.19 11.05
CA ALA A 26 15.65 1.32 10.33
C ALA A 26 14.68 2.51 10.17
N LEU A 27 13.40 2.35 10.55
CA LEU A 27 12.42 3.44 10.53
C LEU A 27 12.33 4.10 11.91
N ASP A 28 12.07 5.41 11.89
CA ASP A 28 11.69 6.19 13.06
C ASP A 28 10.27 6.70 12.88
N GLY A 29 9.48 6.66 13.95
CA GLY A 29 8.08 7.07 13.96
C GLY A 29 7.13 6.14 13.21
N ASP A 30 5.90 6.59 13.05
CA ASP A 30 4.79 5.75 12.59
C ASP A 30 4.91 5.33 11.12
N LEU A 31 4.27 4.21 10.81
CA LEU A 31 4.11 3.67 9.46
C LEU A 31 2.64 3.77 9.06
N LEU A 32 2.35 4.68 8.13
CA LEU A 32 1.02 4.89 7.58
C LEU A 32 0.85 4.11 6.27
N ILE A 33 -0.19 3.30 6.17
CA ILE A 33 -0.52 2.50 4.99
C ILE A 33 -1.84 3.00 4.40
N LEU A 34 -1.74 3.72 3.28
CA LEU A 34 -2.89 4.28 2.56
C LEU A 34 -3.42 3.26 1.55
N GLY A 35 -4.68 2.86 1.67
CA GLY A 35 -5.28 1.79 0.85
C GLY A 35 -5.14 0.39 1.46
N ALA A 36 -5.08 0.28 2.78
CA ALA A 36 -4.83 -0.97 3.50
C ALA A 36 -6.00 -1.98 3.46
N GLY A 37 -7.20 -1.59 3.02
CA GLY A 37 -8.38 -2.47 2.95
C GLY A 37 -8.46 -3.35 1.70
N GLY A 38 -7.45 -3.33 0.83
CA GLY A 38 -7.38 -4.16 -0.37
C GLY A 38 -6.96 -5.61 -0.07
N LYS A 39 -6.61 -6.38 -1.11
CA LYS A 39 -6.18 -7.79 -0.93
C LYS A 39 -4.83 -7.96 -0.23
N MET A 40 -3.88 -7.06 -0.51
CA MET A 40 -2.52 -7.14 0.03
C MET A 40 -2.35 -6.35 1.33
N GLY A 41 -3.17 -5.31 1.52
CA GLY A 41 -3.01 -4.35 2.61
C GLY A 41 -3.11 -4.98 4.01
N PRO A 42 -4.10 -5.87 4.28
CA PRO A 42 -4.25 -6.43 5.61
C PRO A 42 -3.06 -7.30 6.03
N SER A 43 -2.61 -8.20 5.16
CA SER A 43 -1.46 -9.05 5.45
C SER A 43 -0.17 -8.24 5.63
N LEU A 44 0.01 -7.16 4.85
CA LEU A 44 1.16 -6.26 4.99
C LEU A 44 1.12 -5.50 6.33
N ALA A 45 -0.03 -4.93 6.69
CA ALA A 45 -0.18 -4.20 7.95
C ALA A 45 0.09 -5.12 9.16
N LYS A 46 -0.49 -6.33 9.16
CA LYS A 46 -0.21 -7.35 10.18
C LYS A 46 1.26 -7.74 10.23
N ARG A 47 1.90 -7.92 9.06
CA ARG A 47 3.34 -8.23 8.98
C ARG A 47 4.17 -7.13 9.61
N ALA A 48 3.88 -5.88 9.29
CA ALA A 48 4.57 -4.72 9.85
C ALA A 48 4.40 -4.63 11.37
N THR A 49 3.18 -4.84 11.88
CA THR A 49 2.92 -4.85 13.34
C THR A 49 3.68 -5.98 14.03
N ARG A 50 3.70 -7.18 13.45
CA ARG A 50 4.46 -8.32 13.99
C ARG A 50 5.97 -8.09 13.93
N ALA A 51 6.48 -7.51 12.84
CA ALA A 51 7.88 -7.12 12.72
C ALA A 51 8.28 -6.10 13.80
N LEU A 52 7.42 -5.11 14.05
CA LEU A 52 7.60 -4.16 15.14
C LEU A 52 7.59 -4.82 16.52
N ALA A 53 6.71 -5.80 16.74
CA ALA A 53 6.67 -6.54 18.00
C ALA A 53 7.92 -7.41 18.21
N ALA A 54 8.52 -7.92 17.13
CA ALA A 54 9.74 -8.73 17.15
C ALA A 54 11.03 -7.88 17.17
N SER A 55 10.93 -6.57 16.96
CA SER A 55 12.07 -5.65 16.97
C SER A 55 12.73 -5.55 18.34
N GLN A 56 14.05 -5.45 18.36
CA GLN A 56 14.86 -5.23 19.55
C GLN A 56 15.24 -3.74 19.74
N LYS A 57 14.86 -2.87 18.80
CA LYS A 57 15.13 -1.44 18.87
C LYS A 57 14.41 -0.81 20.05
N LYS A 58 15.15 -0.03 20.84
CA LYS A 58 14.57 0.81 21.89
C LYS A 58 14.05 2.10 21.27
N PHE A 59 12.75 2.19 21.12
CA PHE A 59 12.08 3.40 20.68
C PHE A 59 11.86 4.36 21.86
N GLN A 60 12.09 5.66 21.66
CA GLN A 60 11.71 6.67 22.65
C GLN A 60 10.18 6.77 22.78
N ILE A 61 9.50 6.76 21.63
CA ILE A 61 8.06 6.62 21.48
C ILE A 61 7.84 5.41 20.57
N LYS A 62 7.09 4.42 21.03
CA LYS A 62 6.83 3.21 20.26
C LYS A 62 6.00 3.60 19.01
N PRO A 63 6.50 3.34 17.80
CA PRO A 63 5.76 3.68 16.59
C PRO A 63 4.52 2.80 16.45
N GLN A 64 3.56 3.27 15.67
CA GLN A 64 2.33 2.55 15.33
C GLN A 64 2.30 2.21 13.85
N VAL A 65 1.59 1.13 13.51
CA VAL A 65 1.20 0.82 12.15
C VAL A 65 -0.25 1.26 11.98
N ILE A 66 -0.47 2.22 11.08
CA ILE A 66 -1.76 2.87 10.89
C ILE A 66 -2.28 2.50 9.49
N ALA A 67 -3.42 1.82 9.43
CA ALA A 67 -4.07 1.38 8.20
C ALA A 67 -5.24 2.29 7.85
N VAL A 68 -5.15 2.97 6.70
CA VAL A 68 -6.19 3.87 6.21
C VAL A 68 -6.89 3.26 5.00
N ALA A 69 -8.20 3.14 5.07
CA ALA A 69 -9.03 2.70 3.96
C ALA A 69 -10.50 3.06 4.20
N ARG A 70 -11.35 2.88 3.19
CA ARG A 70 -12.81 2.99 3.37
C ARG A 70 -13.42 1.85 4.19
N PHE A 71 -12.68 0.75 4.39
CA PHE A 71 -13.12 -0.47 5.07
C PHE A 71 -14.54 -0.91 4.71
N SER A 72 -14.82 -1.03 3.41
CA SER A 72 -16.14 -1.42 2.90
C SER A 72 -16.63 -2.79 3.38
N GLN A 73 -15.72 -3.61 3.91
CA GLN A 73 -16.02 -4.87 4.60
C GLN A 73 -15.58 -4.73 6.05
N GLU A 74 -16.54 -4.69 6.97
CA GLU A 74 -16.29 -4.43 8.40
C GLU A 74 -15.33 -5.45 9.03
N HIS A 75 -15.43 -6.72 8.63
CA HIS A 75 -14.55 -7.77 9.15
C HIS A 75 -13.07 -7.51 8.88
N VAL A 76 -12.71 -6.82 7.77
CA VAL A 76 -11.31 -6.49 7.47
C VAL A 76 -10.77 -5.46 8.47
N LYS A 77 -11.62 -4.51 8.89
CA LYS A 77 -11.25 -3.52 9.91
C LYS A 77 -11.05 -4.21 11.26
N SER A 78 -12.03 -5.01 11.70
CA SER A 78 -11.97 -5.71 12.98
C SER A 78 -10.75 -6.63 13.08
N ASP A 79 -10.47 -7.40 12.02
CA ASP A 79 -9.33 -8.30 11.93
C ASP A 79 -7.97 -7.56 11.98
N LEU A 80 -7.92 -6.30 11.53
CA LEU A 80 -6.73 -5.45 11.66
C LEU A 80 -6.60 -4.88 13.08
N ASP A 81 -7.70 -4.38 13.65
CA ASP A 81 -7.72 -3.86 15.01
C ASP A 81 -7.30 -4.96 16.02
N GLU A 82 -7.83 -6.18 15.87
CA GLU A 82 -7.47 -7.35 16.69
C GLU A 82 -5.99 -7.74 16.55
N ALA A 83 -5.37 -7.46 15.40
CA ALA A 83 -3.96 -7.68 15.16
C ALA A 83 -3.06 -6.54 15.70
N GLY A 84 -3.63 -5.52 16.34
CA GLY A 84 -2.91 -4.37 16.89
C GLY A 84 -2.51 -3.33 15.84
N VAL A 85 -3.16 -3.32 14.68
CA VAL A 85 -3.05 -2.26 13.67
C VAL A 85 -4.06 -1.16 14.03
N GLU A 86 -3.64 0.09 14.04
CA GLU A 86 -4.59 1.21 14.21
C GLU A 86 -5.32 1.45 12.89
N THR A 87 -6.65 1.39 12.88
CA THR A 87 -7.43 1.59 11.64
C THR A 87 -8.12 2.95 11.61
N ILE A 88 -8.03 3.62 10.46
CA ILE A 88 -8.75 4.88 10.20
C ILE A 88 -9.63 4.70 8.97
N THR A 89 -10.95 4.79 9.17
CA THR A 89 -11.92 4.78 8.07
C THR A 89 -11.91 6.12 7.36
N CYS A 90 -11.46 6.13 6.10
CA CYS A 90 -11.32 7.36 5.32
C CYS A 90 -11.50 7.07 3.82
N ASP A 91 -12.27 7.91 3.14
CA ASP A 91 -12.21 8.01 1.68
C ASP A 91 -11.19 9.09 1.31
N LEU A 92 -10.06 8.66 0.74
CA LEU A 92 -8.93 9.53 0.45
C LEU A 92 -9.23 10.55 -0.66
N LEU A 93 -10.29 10.33 -1.46
CA LEU A 93 -10.73 11.29 -2.48
C LEU A 93 -11.68 12.36 -1.92
N GLU A 94 -12.21 12.20 -0.71
CA GLU A 94 -13.08 13.22 -0.11
C GLU A 94 -12.27 14.50 0.17
N PRO A 95 -12.76 15.68 -0.27
CA PRO A 95 -12.06 16.94 -0.04
C PRO A 95 -11.77 17.17 1.45
N GLY A 96 -10.50 17.45 1.77
CA GLY A 96 -10.05 17.68 3.14
C GLY A 96 -9.72 16.41 3.94
N ALA A 97 -10.13 15.22 3.50
CA ALA A 97 -9.94 13.99 4.27
C ALA A 97 -8.46 13.66 4.56
N LEU A 98 -7.56 13.96 3.62
CA LEU A 98 -6.11 13.78 3.81
C LEU A 98 -5.53 14.70 4.91
N ALA A 99 -6.12 15.87 5.15
CA ALA A 99 -5.66 16.80 6.17
C ALA A 99 -5.95 16.32 7.59
N GLU A 100 -7.03 15.54 7.76
CA GLU A 100 -7.45 14.96 9.04
C GLU A 100 -6.65 13.71 9.44
N LEU A 101 -5.87 13.14 8.52
CA LEU A 101 -5.01 12.01 8.81
C LEU A 101 -3.79 12.44 9.63
N PRO A 102 -3.30 11.58 10.55
CA PRO A 102 -2.13 11.89 11.37
C PRO A 102 -0.88 12.09 10.50
N ASP A 103 0.03 12.91 11.01
CA ASP A 103 1.37 12.99 10.43
C ASP A 103 2.10 11.66 10.62
N ALA A 104 2.77 11.19 9.57
CA ALA A 104 3.56 9.97 9.62
C ALA A 104 4.86 10.15 8.83
N PRO A 105 6.04 9.90 9.41
CA PRO A 105 7.32 10.02 8.69
C PRO A 105 7.51 8.93 7.62
N ASN A 106 6.77 7.81 7.69
CA ASN A 106 6.85 6.72 6.73
C ASN A 106 5.47 6.39 6.16
N VAL A 107 5.34 6.38 4.84
CA VAL A 107 4.08 6.16 4.13
C VAL A 107 4.24 5.05 3.09
N ILE A 108 3.35 4.07 3.11
CA ILE A 108 3.15 3.12 2.02
C ILE A 108 1.83 3.48 1.32
N PHE A 109 1.91 3.90 0.07
CA PHE A 109 0.76 4.23 -0.76
C PHE A 109 0.37 3.04 -1.64
N MET A 110 -0.75 2.41 -1.30
CA MET A 110 -1.33 1.24 -1.99
C MET A 110 -2.70 1.52 -2.60
N ALA A 111 -3.30 2.67 -2.30
CA ALA A 111 -4.62 3.05 -2.81
C ALA A 111 -4.58 3.13 -4.34
N ALA A 112 -5.34 2.25 -4.99
CA ALA A 112 -5.37 2.15 -6.44
C ALA A 112 -6.67 1.49 -6.91
N ARG A 113 -7.04 1.78 -8.15
CA ARG A 113 -8.14 1.13 -8.84
C ARG A 113 -7.62 0.38 -10.06
N LYS A 114 -7.67 -0.96 -9.98
CA LYS A 114 -7.26 -1.86 -11.07
C LYS A 114 -8.43 -2.35 -11.92
N PHE A 115 -9.55 -2.68 -11.28
CA PHE A 115 -10.72 -3.26 -11.93
C PHE A 115 -11.90 -2.28 -11.95
N GLY A 116 -12.87 -2.55 -12.83
CA GLY A 116 -14.07 -1.73 -12.98
C GLY A 116 -13.83 -0.41 -13.73
N THR A 117 -12.79 -0.34 -14.55
CA THR A 117 -12.41 0.89 -15.27
C THR A 117 -13.37 1.24 -16.40
N THR A 118 -13.86 0.27 -17.16
CA THR A 118 -14.76 0.50 -18.30
C THR A 118 -16.04 1.22 -17.86
N GLY A 119 -16.30 2.39 -18.44
CA GLY A 119 -17.43 3.26 -18.10
C GLY A 119 -17.24 4.07 -16.81
N ALA A 120 -16.08 3.99 -16.18
CA ALA A 120 -15.72 4.73 -14.98
C ALA A 120 -14.26 5.20 -15.02
N GLU A 121 -13.75 5.50 -16.22
CA GLU A 121 -12.36 5.85 -16.49
C GLU A 121 -11.90 7.05 -15.64
N TYR A 122 -12.77 8.05 -15.49
CA TYR A 122 -12.54 9.23 -14.65
C TYR A 122 -12.13 8.87 -13.21
N LEU A 123 -12.80 7.88 -12.61
CA LEU A 123 -12.50 7.44 -11.24
C LEU A 123 -11.19 6.63 -11.19
N THR A 124 -10.84 5.94 -12.28
CA THR A 124 -9.53 5.27 -12.39
C THR A 124 -8.39 6.30 -12.44
N TRP A 125 -8.51 7.37 -13.22
CA TRP A 125 -7.53 8.47 -13.21
C TRP A 125 -7.50 9.23 -11.89
N ALA A 126 -8.67 9.49 -11.29
CA ALA A 126 -8.74 10.14 -9.98
C ALA A 126 -7.97 9.34 -8.91
N MET A 127 -8.22 8.03 -8.84
CA MET A 127 -7.57 7.14 -7.86
C MET A 127 -6.09 6.90 -8.16
N ASN A 128 -5.72 6.73 -9.42
CA ASN A 128 -4.38 6.25 -9.77
C ASN A 128 -3.39 7.35 -10.10
N THR A 129 -3.85 8.56 -10.45
CA THR A 129 -2.99 9.67 -10.88
C THR A 129 -3.18 10.91 -10.00
N PHE A 130 -4.42 11.40 -9.85
CA PHE A 130 -4.68 12.61 -9.07
C PHE A 130 -4.42 12.44 -7.57
N LEU A 131 -5.01 11.40 -6.95
CA LEU A 131 -4.84 11.11 -5.53
C LEU A 131 -3.36 10.94 -5.11
N PRO A 132 -2.51 10.19 -5.83
CA PRO A 132 -1.08 10.11 -5.49
C PRO A 132 -0.40 11.49 -5.41
N GLY A 133 -0.76 12.43 -6.30
CA GLY A 133 -0.26 13.80 -6.24
C GLY A 133 -0.67 14.51 -4.94
N LEU A 134 -1.93 14.38 -4.53
CA LEU A 134 -2.42 14.92 -3.25
C LEU A 134 -1.72 14.30 -2.04
N VAL A 135 -1.48 12.98 -2.08
CA VAL A 135 -0.75 12.26 -1.03
C VAL A 135 0.70 12.74 -0.98
N ALA A 136 1.37 12.88 -2.12
CA ALA A 136 2.73 13.40 -2.19
C ALA A 136 2.82 14.84 -1.66
N GLU A 137 1.81 15.67 -1.90
CA GLU A 137 1.72 17.02 -1.33
C GLU A 137 1.53 16.99 0.19
N ARG A 138 0.55 16.22 0.70
CA ARG A 138 0.24 16.11 2.14
C ARG A 138 1.41 15.54 2.95
N TYR A 139 2.11 14.56 2.40
CA TYR A 139 3.20 13.84 3.05
C TYR A 139 4.57 14.16 2.42
N ARG A 140 4.74 15.39 1.89
CA ARG A 140 5.97 15.87 1.23
C ARG A 140 7.26 15.79 2.07
N HIS A 141 7.13 15.63 3.38
CA HIS A 141 8.25 15.47 4.31
C HIS A 141 8.46 14.03 4.78
N SER A 142 7.62 13.11 4.32
CA SER A 142 7.67 11.69 4.66
C SER A 142 8.49 10.91 3.64
N ARG A 143 8.95 9.73 4.05
CA ARG A 143 9.48 8.71 3.14
C ARG A 143 8.29 7.95 2.56
N ILE A 144 8.11 8.00 1.24
CA ILE A 144 6.96 7.38 0.57
C ILE A 144 7.42 6.20 -0.29
N VAL A 145 6.78 5.06 -0.11
CA VAL A 145 6.81 3.93 -1.04
C VAL A 145 5.47 3.85 -1.73
N ALA A 146 5.44 4.05 -3.06
CA ALA A 146 4.22 3.95 -3.85
C ALA A 146 4.20 2.62 -4.62
N PHE A 147 3.09 1.89 -4.52
CA PHE A 147 2.89 0.68 -5.32
C PHE A 147 2.68 1.07 -6.78
N SER A 148 3.41 0.41 -7.69
CA SER A 148 3.19 0.48 -9.13
C SER A 148 2.80 -0.90 -9.70
N THR A 149 2.95 -1.10 -11.01
CA THR A 149 2.52 -2.29 -11.74
C THR A 149 3.39 -2.51 -12.97
N GLY A 150 3.70 -3.76 -13.28
CA GLY A 150 4.36 -4.11 -14.55
C GLY A 150 3.56 -3.79 -15.81
N ASN A 151 2.27 -3.43 -15.68
CA ASN A 151 1.44 -3.01 -16.81
C ASN A 151 1.85 -1.67 -17.41
N VAL A 152 2.80 -0.93 -16.81
CA VAL A 152 3.40 0.25 -17.44
C VAL A 152 4.32 -0.11 -18.62
N TYR A 153 4.75 -1.36 -18.70
CA TYR A 153 5.48 -1.92 -19.84
C TYR A 153 4.51 -2.58 -20.82
N GLY A 154 4.91 -2.61 -22.10
CA GLY A 154 4.16 -3.29 -23.15
C GLY A 154 4.32 -4.82 -23.10
N LEU A 155 3.49 -5.51 -23.88
CA LEU A 155 3.59 -6.96 -24.05
C LEU A 155 4.95 -7.35 -24.68
N ARG A 156 5.56 -8.43 -24.19
CA ARG A 156 6.84 -8.95 -24.69
C ARG A 156 6.77 -10.45 -24.96
N PRO A 157 7.48 -10.96 -26.01
CA PRO A 157 7.60 -12.39 -26.22
C PRO A 157 8.25 -13.09 -25.03
N VAL A 158 7.71 -14.24 -24.61
CA VAL A 158 8.22 -15.00 -23.44
C VAL A 158 9.70 -15.37 -23.54
N VAL A 159 10.19 -15.62 -24.77
CA VAL A 159 11.59 -15.97 -25.05
C VAL A 159 12.59 -14.84 -24.74
N TRP A 160 12.11 -13.60 -24.56
CA TRP A 160 12.94 -12.44 -24.22
C TRP A 160 12.99 -12.16 -22.71
N GLY A 161 12.26 -12.95 -21.90
CA GLY A 161 12.13 -12.70 -20.47
C GLY A 161 11.19 -11.54 -20.12
N GLY A 162 11.22 -11.13 -18.86
CA GLY A 162 10.41 -10.02 -18.34
C GLY A 162 10.96 -8.64 -18.72
N ALA A 163 10.14 -7.60 -18.54
CA ALA A 163 10.63 -6.23 -18.51
C ALA A 163 11.51 -6.00 -17.26
N THR A 164 12.50 -5.13 -17.43
CA THR A 164 13.30 -4.53 -16.35
C THR A 164 12.91 -3.07 -16.20
N GLU A 165 13.39 -2.41 -15.15
CA GLU A 165 13.16 -0.99 -14.89
C GLU A 165 13.74 -0.06 -15.98
N ASP A 166 14.71 -0.56 -16.77
CA ASP A 166 15.28 0.14 -17.92
C ASP A 166 14.48 -0.08 -19.23
N SER A 167 13.47 -0.96 -19.21
CA SER A 167 12.68 -1.24 -20.40
C SER A 167 11.82 -0.04 -20.78
N PRO A 168 11.60 0.22 -22.09
CA PRO A 168 10.74 1.32 -22.51
C PRO A 168 9.30 1.10 -22.02
N LEU A 169 8.72 2.17 -21.51
CA LEU A 169 7.33 2.19 -21.06
C LEU A 169 6.39 2.19 -22.27
N ALA A 170 5.35 1.37 -22.21
CA ALA A 170 4.35 1.24 -23.27
C ALA A 170 3.01 0.78 -22.65
N PRO A 171 2.38 1.62 -21.80
CA PRO A 171 1.15 1.25 -21.13
C PRO A 171 -0.02 1.14 -22.11
N GLU A 172 -0.79 0.06 -22.01
CA GLU A 172 -2.00 -0.15 -22.82
C GLU A 172 -3.28 -0.01 -21.98
N GLY A 173 -4.17 0.91 -22.40
CA GLY A 173 -5.45 1.17 -21.75
C GLY A 173 -5.38 2.06 -20.50
N GLU A 174 -6.56 2.43 -20.01
CA GLU A 174 -6.79 3.43 -18.95
C GLU A 174 -6.10 3.08 -17.61
N TYR A 175 -6.14 1.81 -17.21
CA TYR A 175 -5.48 1.38 -15.98
C TYR A 175 -3.95 1.54 -16.07
N ALA A 176 -3.34 1.05 -17.14
CA ALA A 176 -1.90 1.10 -17.31
C ALA A 176 -1.41 2.55 -17.45
N GLN A 177 -2.12 3.37 -18.22
CA GLN A 177 -1.79 4.78 -18.40
C GLN A 177 -1.93 5.58 -17.10
N SER A 178 -3.01 5.38 -16.34
CA SER A 178 -3.19 6.06 -15.06
C SER A 178 -2.19 5.59 -14.00
N ALA A 179 -1.78 4.31 -14.03
CA ALA A 179 -0.70 3.81 -13.18
C ALA A 179 0.66 4.41 -13.56
N LEU A 180 0.95 4.58 -14.86
CA LEU A 180 2.13 5.36 -15.28
C LEU A 180 2.00 6.83 -14.85
N GLY A 181 0.79 7.40 -14.92
CA GLY A 181 0.51 8.74 -14.41
C GLY A 181 0.95 8.90 -12.95
N ARG A 182 0.72 7.88 -12.10
CA ARG A 182 1.21 7.84 -10.71
C ARG A 182 2.70 8.06 -10.59
N GLU A 183 3.49 7.38 -11.42
CA GLU A 183 4.95 7.43 -11.39
C GLU A 183 5.50 8.78 -11.86
N ARG A 184 4.66 9.59 -12.53
CA ARG A 184 5.01 10.90 -13.07
C ARG A 184 4.61 12.07 -12.18
N MET A 185 3.80 11.81 -11.15
CA MET A 185 3.43 12.81 -10.14
C MET A 185 4.53 12.94 -9.08
#